data_AF-A0A7J7N5A9-F1
#
_entry.id   AF-A0A7J7N5A9-F1
#
_cell.length_a   1.000
_cell.length_b   1.000
_cell.length_c   1.000
_cell.angle_alpha   90.00
_cell.angle_beta   90.00
_cell.angle_gamma   90.00
#
_symmetry.space_group_name_H-M   'P 1'
#
loop_
_entity.id
_entity.type
_entity.pdbx_description
1 polymer ?
#
loop_
_entity_poly.entity_id
_entity_poly.type
_entity_poly.pdbx_seq_one_letter_code
_entity_poly.pdbx_strand_id
1 'polypeptide(L)'
;MRYAGRPTRDCLFVDPVMDGKSLLKILNLNKLGRVIGVFNCQELGSWLCKERNPREHVLEPKLSALSSSVKPVDVEFLQEVAGENWAGDCAVYAFKAGILLRLPKNGSIEVTLGV
;
A
#
# COMPACT_ATOMS: atom_id res chain seq x y z
N MET A 1 -18.49 -10.06 1.09
CA MET A 1 -17.36 -9.14 1.39
C MET A 1 -16.98 -8.41 0.11
N ARG A 2 -17.58 -7.25 -0.22
CA ARG A 2 -17.38 -6.59 -1.52
C ARG A 2 -16.07 -5.81 -1.63
N TYR A 3 -15.50 -5.39 -0.49
CA TYR A 3 -14.42 -4.39 -0.42
C TYR A 3 -13.17 -4.85 0.37
N ALA A 4 -13.15 -6.09 0.87
CA ALA A 4 -12.02 -6.60 1.65
C ALA A 4 -10.88 -7.02 0.72
N GLY A 5 -9.64 -6.70 1.09
CA GLY A 5 -8.43 -7.19 0.42
C GLY A 5 -8.17 -6.57 -0.96
N ARG A 6 -8.75 -5.41 -1.29
CA ARG A 6 -8.57 -4.79 -2.61
C ARG A 6 -7.26 -4.00 -2.67
N PRO A 7 -6.40 -4.22 -3.68
CA PRO A 7 -5.28 -3.33 -3.94
C PRO A 7 -5.76 -1.90 -4.19
N THR A 8 -4.96 -0.90 -3.80
CA THR A 8 -5.18 0.47 -4.27
C THR A 8 -4.86 0.56 -5.77
N ARG A 9 -5.45 1.55 -6.44
CA ARG A 9 -5.36 1.68 -7.91
C ARG A 9 -3.93 1.84 -8.41
N ASP A 10 -3.08 2.51 -7.64
CA ASP A 10 -1.66 2.69 -7.93
C ASP A 10 -0.83 1.40 -7.79
N CYS A 11 -1.41 0.32 -7.28
CA CYS A 11 -0.78 -1.01 -7.21
C CYS A 11 -1.18 -1.96 -8.35
N LEU A 12 -2.13 -1.61 -9.23
CA LEU A 12 -2.70 -2.57 -10.19
C LEU A 12 -1.73 -3.05 -11.29
N PHE A 13 -0.69 -2.28 -11.58
CA PHE A 13 0.28 -2.55 -12.66
C PHE A 13 1.73 -2.43 -12.21
N VAL A 14 1.97 -2.57 -10.91
CA VAL A 14 3.34 -2.60 -10.34
C VAL A 14 3.63 -4.01 -9.86
N ASP A 15 4.92 -4.36 -9.80
CA ASP A 15 5.39 -5.60 -9.19
C ASP A 15 5.94 -5.28 -7.79
N PRO A 16 5.10 -5.30 -6.74
CA PRO A 16 5.54 -4.96 -5.40
C PRO A 16 6.44 -6.03 -4.76
N VAL A 17 6.75 -7.11 -5.48
CA VAL A 17 7.56 -8.23 -5.00
C VAL A 17 8.97 -8.21 -5.57
N MET A 18 9.14 -7.80 -6.83
CA MET A 18 10.43 -7.89 -7.53
C MET A 18 10.93 -6.59 -8.16
N ASP A 19 10.18 -5.48 -8.15
CA ASP A 19 10.61 -4.25 -8.81
C ASP A 19 11.63 -3.40 -8.01
N GLY A 20 11.93 -3.79 -6.78
CA GLY A 20 12.89 -3.13 -5.88
C GLY A 20 12.48 -1.74 -5.41
N LYS A 21 11.23 -1.30 -5.62
CA LYS A 21 10.81 0.09 -5.34
C LYS A 21 9.37 0.26 -4.87
N SER A 22 8.46 -0.67 -5.19
CA SER A 22 7.03 -0.52 -4.92
C SER A 22 6.62 -1.18 -3.60
N LEU A 23 5.75 -0.48 -2.85
CA LEU A 23 5.06 -1.03 -1.69
C LEU A 23 3.68 -1.54 -2.10
N LEU A 24 3.27 -2.70 -1.56
CA LEU A 24 1.91 -3.20 -1.74
C LEU A 24 0.96 -2.48 -0.78
N LYS A 25 -0.14 -1.96 -1.30
CA LYS A 25 -1.17 -1.26 -0.52
C LYS A 25 -2.49 -1.97 -0.69
N ILE A 26 -3.05 -2.43 0.42
CA ILE A 26 -4.31 -3.19 0.45
C ILE A 26 -5.31 -2.45 1.32
N LEU A 27 -6.47 -2.18 0.74
CA LEU A 27 -7.64 -1.71 1.45
C LEU A 27 -8.37 -2.88 2.12
N ASN A 28 -8.69 -2.71 3.39
CA ASN A 28 -9.67 -3.53 4.09
C ASN A 28 -10.81 -2.66 4.63
N LEU A 29 -12.02 -3.22 4.62
CA LEU A 29 -13.21 -2.61 5.22
C LEU A 29 -13.57 -3.40 6.48
N ASN A 30 -13.67 -2.70 7.61
CA ASN A 30 -14.15 -3.27 8.88
C ASN A 30 -15.43 -2.56 9.32
N LYS A 31 -16.00 -3.00 10.46
CA LYS A 31 -17.25 -2.44 11.02
C LYS A 31 -17.15 -0.95 11.41
N LEU A 32 -15.92 -0.45 11.61
CA LEU A 32 -15.64 0.91 12.09
C LEU A 32 -15.20 1.85 10.95
N GLY A 33 -14.85 1.32 9.78
CA GLY A 33 -14.37 2.12 8.64
C GLY A 33 -13.42 1.35 7.74
N ARG A 34 -12.47 2.08 7.14
CA ARG A 34 -11.49 1.56 6.19
C ARG A 34 -10.08 1.64 6.76
N VAL A 35 -9.32 0.58 6.56
CA VAL A 35 -7.91 0.48 6.94
C VAL A 35 -7.11 0.19 5.68
N ILE A 36 -6.05 0.97 5.46
CA ILE A 36 -5.06 0.68 4.42
C ILE A 36 -3.88 0.03 5.10
N GLY A 37 -3.59 -1.22 4.72
CA GLY A 37 -2.32 -1.86 5.02
C GLY A 37 -1.30 -1.49 3.95
N VAL A 38 -0.11 -1.06 4.35
CA VAL A 38 1.03 -0.84 3.47
C VAL A 38 2.10 -1.86 3.84
N PHE A 39 2.62 -2.56 2.84
CA PHE A 39 3.52 -3.69 3.03
C PHE A 39 4.75 -3.53 2.16
N ASN A 40 5.92 -3.67 2.76
CA ASN A 40 7.14 -3.93 2.02
C ASN A 40 7.17 -5.42 1.70
N CYS A 41 6.95 -5.76 0.43
CA CYS A 41 6.95 -7.14 -0.06
C CYS A 41 8.19 -7.45 -0.89
N GLN A 42 9.16 -6.53 -0.94
CA GLN A 42 10.42 -6.76 -1.60
C GLN A 42 11.16 -7.85 -0.83
N GLU A 43 11.42 -8.95 -1.53
CA GLU A 43 12.26 -10.04 -1.07
C GLU A 43 11.73 -10.87 0.12
N LEU A 44 10.71 -11.67 -0.18
CA LEU A 44 10.55 -13.04 0.36
C LEU A 44 10.03 -14.04 -0.70
N GLY A 45 10.00 -13.63 -1.97
CA GLY A 45 9.39 -14.36 -3.06
C GLY A 45 10.41 -14.82 -4.10
N SER A 46 11.27 -15.76 -3.72
CA SER A 46 11.73 -16.75 -4.70
C SER A 46 10.48 -17.55 -5.10
N TRP A 47 9.73 -17.09 -6.11
CA TRP A 47 8.72 -17.94 -6.72
C TRP A 47 9.46 -19.12 -7.34
N LEU A 48 9.35 -20.29 -6.71
CA LEU A 48 9.99 -21.56 -7.09
C LEU A 48 9.63 -22.07 -8.50
N CYS A 49 8.92 -21.29 -9.31
CA CYS A 49 8.47 -21.68 -10.64
C CYS A 49 9.50 -21.44 -11.75
N LYS A 50 10.65 -20.82 -11.45
CA LYS A 50 11.82 -20.82 -12.33
C LYS A 50 12.99 -21.41 -11.57
N GLU A 51 13.46 -22.58 -12.01
CA GLU A 51 14.75 -23.13 -11.62
C GLU A 51 15.81 -22.03 -11.85
N ARG A 52 16.31 -21.45 -10.77
CA ARG A 52 17.38 -20.45 -10.86
C ARG A 52 18.65 -21.16 -11.30
N ASN A 53 19.26 -20.67 -12.38
CA ASN A 53 20.63 -21.05 -12.72
C ASN A 53 21.55 -20.63 -11.56
N PRO A 54 22.40 -21.52 -11.01
CA PRO A 54 23.29 -21.20 -9.88
C PRO A 54 24.34 -20.09 -10.14
N ARG A 55 24.36 -19.53 -11.36
CA ARG A 55 25.32 -18.51 -11.81
C ARG A 55 24.71 -17.12 -11.94
N GLU A 56 23.42 -16.95 -11.72
CA GLU A 56 22.84 -15.62 -11.55
C GLU A 56 23.35 -15.09 -10.21
N HIS A 57 24.27 -14.13 -10.28
CA HIS A 57 24.70 -13.37 -9.13
C HIS A 57 23.46 -12.91 -8.36
N VAL A 58 23.23 -13.51 -7.19
CA VAL A 58 22.32 -12.97 -6.19
C VAL A 58 22.97 -11.65 -5.80
N LEU A 59 22.55 -10.57 -6.47
CA LEU A 59 22.71 -9.24 -5.92
C LEU A 59 22.10 -9.36 -4.53
N GLU A 60 22.92 -9.17 -3.50
CA GLU A 60 22.45 -9.18 -2.12
C GLU A 60 21.15 -8.39 -2.05
N PRO A 61 20.10 -8.90 -1.37
CA PRO A 61 18.87 -8.18 -1.17
C PRO A 61 19.21 -6.76 -0.78
N LYS A 62 18.92 -5.78 -1.65
CA LYS A 62 19.19 -4.40 -1.30
C LYS A 62 18.07 -4.02 -0.33
N LEU A 63 18.33 -4.34 0.94
CA LEU A 63 17.51 -4.10 2.12
C LEU A 63 17.42 -2.58 2.35
N SER A 64 16.73 -1.89 1.45
CA SER A 64 16.53 -0.45 1.49
C SER A 64 15.12 -0.15 1.97
N ALA A 65 15.04 0.81 2.88
CA ALA A 65 13.77 1.42 3.24
C ALA A 65 13.09 1.93 1.96
N LEU A 66 11.81 1.59 1.80
CA LEU A 66 11.01 2.03 0.67
C LEU A 66 10.02 3.09 1.13
N SER A 67 9.88 4.13 0.32
CA SER A 67 8.91 5.19 0.51
C SER A 67 7.81 5.10 -0.54
N SER A 68 6.58 5.35 -0.13
CA SER A 68 5.46 5.53 -1.06
C SER A 68 4.46 6.53 -0.51
N SER A 69 3.61 7.07 -1.37
CA SER A 69 2.52 7.97 -0.97
C SER A 69 1.19 7.21 -0.90
N VAL A 70 0.41 7.43 0.16
CA VAL A 70 -1.01 7.02 0.22
C VAL A 70 -1.88 8.22 -0.14
N LYS A 71 -2.82 8.04 -1.07
CA LYS A 71 -3.75 9.09 -1.52
C LYS A 71 -5.19 8.60 -1.43
N PRO A 72 -6.16 9.44 -1.04
CA PRO A 72 -7.58 9.06 -1.04
C PRO A 72 -8.06 8.65 -2.43
N VAL A 73 -7.60 9.32 -3.50
CA VAL A 73 -8.00 9.02 -4.88
C VAL A 73 -7.61 7.63 -5.39
N ASP A 74 -6.64 6.97 -4.75
CA ASP A 74 -6.22 5.61 -5.13
C ASP A 74 -7.08 4.53 -4.44
N VAL A 75 -7.97 4.94 -3.53
CA VAL A 75 -8.88 4.07 -2.80
C VAL A 75 -10.26 4.10 -3.44
N GLU A 76 -10.61 3.03 -4.15
CA GLU A 76 -11.91 2.93 -4.81
C GLU A 76 -13.08 2.90 -3.82
N PHE A 77 -14.23 3.40 -4.22
CA PHE A 77 -15.49 3.35 -3.45
C PHE A 77 -15.45 4.10 -2.11
N LEU A 78 -14.53 5.07 -1.91
CA LEU A 78 -14.57 5.92 -0.71
C LEU A 78 -15.89 6.68 -0.59
N GLN A 79 -16.40 7.23 -1.70
CA GLN A 79 -17.64 8.00 -1.73
C GLN A 79 -18.87 7.15 -1.39
N GLU A 80 -18.92 5.89 -1.83
CA GLU A 80 -20.02 4.96 -1.48
C GLU A 80 -20.10 4.72 0.04
N VAL A 81 -18.97 4.75 0.74
CA VAL A 81 -18.91 4.47 2.19
C VAL A 81 -19.03 5.74 3.03
N ALA A 82 -18.45 6.85 2.58
CA ALA A 82 -18.51 8.12 3.30
C ALA A 82 -19.89 8.82 3.16
N GLY A 83 -20.69 8.40 2.18
CA GLY A 83 -22.02 8.96 1.90
C GLY A 83 -21.98 10.17 0.97
N GLU A 84 -23.16 10.62 0.56
CA GLU A 84 -23.34 11.63 -0.50
C GLU A 84 -22.77 13.00 -0.16
N ASN A 85 -22.66 13.34 1.14
CA ASN A 85 -22.17 14.63 1.62
C ASN A 85 -20.66 14.67 1.88
N TRP A 86 -19.92 13.64 1.47
CA TRP A 86 -18.48 13.60 1.67
C TRP A 86 -17.76 14.62 0.79
N ALA A 87 -17.17 15.64 1.41
CA ALA A 87 -16.39 16.69 0.73
C ALA A 87 -15.04 16.19 0.15
N GLY A 88 -14.70 14.92 0.37
CA GLY A 88 -13.48 14.30 -0.15
C GLY A 88 -12.32 14.23 0.86
N ASP A 89 -12.46 14.82 2.04
CA ASP A 89 -11.42 14.79 3.06
C ASP A 89 -11.43 13.48 3.86
N CYS A 90 -10.25 12.94 4.13
CA CYS A 90 -10.06 11.77 4.98
C CYS A 90 -9.40 12.16 6.31
N ALA A 91 -9.75 11.44 7.38
CA ALA A 91 -8.93 11.38 8.57
C ALA A 91 -7.98 10.17 8.44
N VAL A 92 -6.68 10.40 8.58
CA VAL A 92 -5.65 9.35 8.55
C VAL A 92 -5.01 9.25 9.93
N TYR A 93 -5.05 8.05 10.51
CA TYR A 93 -4.41 7.77 11.77
C TYR A 93 -3.22 6.83 11.56
N ALA A 94 -2.01 7.31 11.85
CA ALA A 94 -0.80 6.50 11.78
C ALA A 94 -0.44 6.01 13.19
N PHE A 95 -0.90 4.80 13.53
CA PHE A 95 -0.82 4.23 14.89
C PHE A 95 0.59 4.28 15.49
N LYS A 96 1.62 3.81 14.77
CA LYS A 96 3.01 3.79 15.28
C LYS A 96 3.57 5.20 15.57
N ALA A 97 3.12 6.20 14.83
CA ALA A 97 3.56 7.59 15.00
C ALA A 97 2.65 8.38 15.98
N GLY A 98 1.49 7.83 16.34
CA GLY A 98 0.52 8.52 17.20
C GLY A 98 -0.10 9.78 16.58
N ILE A 99 -0.04 9.94 15.26
CA ILE A 99 -0.51 11.14 14.57
C ILE A 99 -1.88 10.92 13.91
N LEU A 100 -2.75 11.92 14.04
CA LEU A 100 -4.00 12.03 13.30
C LEU A 100 -3.91 13.24 12.38
N LEU A 101 -4.15 13.01 11.09
CA LEU A 101 -4.02 14.03 10.05
C LEU A 101 -5.31 14.13 9.25
N ARG A 102 -5.71 15.36 8.90
CA ARG A 102 -6.73 15.59 7.87
C ARG A 102 -6.02 15.59 6.51
N LEU A 103 -6.46 14.72 5.62
CA LEU A 103 -5.92 14.56 4.28
C LEU A 103 -6.98 14.97 3.25
N PRO A 104 -6.77 16.05 2.48
CA PRO A 104 -7.70 16.43 1.43
C PRO A 104 -7.83 15.35 0.35
N LYS A 105 -8.92 15.38 -0.43
CA LYS A 105 -9.18 14.40 -1.51
C LYS A 105 -7.97 14.13 -2.41
N ASN A 106 -7.30 15.19 -2.85
CA ASN A 106 -6.13 15.13 -3.74
C ASN A 106 -4.80 15.17 -2.98
N GLY A 107 -4.84 15.10 -1.65
CA GLY A 107 -3.67 15.07 -0.79
C GLY A 107 -2.95 13.72 -0.81
N SER A 108 -1.73 13.74 -0.31
CA SER A 108 -0.90 12.55 -0.11
C SER A 108 -0.27 12.56 1.28
N ILE A 109 -0.09 11.37 1.85
CA ILE A 109 0.79 11.16 2.99
C ILE A 109 1.90 10.20 2.59
N GLU A 110 3.16 10.58 2.86
CA GLU A 110 4.28 9.67 2.66
C GLU A 110 4.38 8.65 3.79
N VAL A 111 4.70 7.43 3.40
CA VAL A 111 4.93 6.30 4.29
C VAL A 111 6.24 5.66 3.88
N THR A 112 7.16 5.55 4.84
CA THR A 112 8.41 4.83 4.67
C THR A 112 8.39 3.58 5.53
N LEU A 113 8.66 2.43 4.91
CA LEU A 113 8.79 1.15 5.61
C LEU A 113 10.25 0.71 5.54
N GLY A 114 10.82 0.44 6.72
CA GLY A 114 12.11 -0.23 6.85
C GLY A 114 12.01 -1.73 6.55
N VAL A 115 13.08 -2.43 6.88
CA VAL A 115 13.19 -3.90 6.85
C VAL A 115 12.67 -4.47 8.16
#